data_AF-A0A257JJ63-F1
#
_entry.id   AF-A0A257JJ63-F1
#
_cell.length_a   1.000
_cell.length_b   1.000
_cell.length_c   1.000
_cell.angle_alpha   90.00
_cell.angle_beta   90.00
_cell.angle_gamma   90.00
#
_symmetry.space_group_name_H-M   'P 1'
#
loop_
_entity.id
_entity.type
_entity.pdbx_description
1 polymer ?
#
loop_
_entity_poly.entity_id
_entity_poly.type
_entity_poly.pdbx_seq_one_letter_code
_entity_poly.pdbx_strand_id
1 'polypeptide(L)'
;DAESQARDTLEHVVMATRDERRPIVLFTDDNDTTHMRDAIAAGVTAYVVAGLATERVKPVLDVAMARFQVEEKLRRELADARSQLTERKVVERAKGLLMKRHGLSEDEAYARLRKTAMDKGLKLADLAQRMIDALDLLG
;
A
#
# COMPACT_ATOMS: atom_id res chain seq x y z
N ASP A 1 13.06 16.51 29.31
CA ASP A 1 11.63 16.34 29.63
C ASP A 1 10.66 16.89 28.59
N ALA A 2 10.83 18.10 28.03
CA ALA A 2 9.94 18.62 26.97
C ALA A 2 10.12 17.91 25.60
N GLU A 3 11.35 17.51 25.27
CA GLU A 3 11.70 16.86 23.99
C GLU A 3 11.08 15.45 23.83
N SER A 4 11.03 14.67 24.92
CA SER A 4 10.37 13.35 24.93
C SER A 4 8.88 13.49 24.67
N GLN A 5 8.24 14.52 25.22
CA GLN A 5 6.80 14.74 25.09
C GLN A 5 6.40 15.10 23.66
N ALA A 6 7.20 15.92 22.95
CA ALA A 6 6.94 16.25 21.54
C ALA A 6 7.09 15.02 20.62
N ARG A 7 8.08 14.17 20.88
CA ARG A 7 8.27 12.93 20.13
C ARG A 7 7.14 11.93 20.39
N ASP A 8 6.80 11.71 21.65
CA ASP A 8 5.74 10.78 22.04
C ASP A 8 4.40 11.25 21.45
N THR A 9 4.08 12.53 21.51
CA THR A 9 2.85 13.06 20.89
C THR A 9 2.80 12.87 19.38
N LEU A 10 3.91 13.05 18.66
CA LEU A 10 3.97 12.78 17.21
C LEU A 10 3.82 11.30 16.90
N GLU A 11 4.47 10.42 17.66
CA GLU A 11 4.38 8.98 17.49
C GLU A 11 2.94 8.49 17.73
N HIS A 12 2.26 9.05 18.73
CA HIS A 12 0.85 8.77 19.01
C HIS A 12 -0.07 9.23 17.85
N VAL A 13 0.15 10.43 17.29
CA VAL A 13 -0.64 10.93 16.15
C VAL A 13 -0.41 10.07 14.90
N VAL A 14 0.84 9.67 14.66
CA VAL A 14 1.22 8.76 13.57
C VAL A 14 0.58 7.39 13.75
N MET A 15 0.66 6.81 14.95
CA MET A 15 0.03 5.52 15.24
C MET A 15 -1.49 5.59 15.08
N ALA A 16 -2.12 6.66 15.55
CA ALA A 16 -3.56 6.85 15.41
C ALA A 16 -4.02 7.02 13.95
N THR A 17 -3.13 7.50 13.07
CA THR A 17 -3.40 7.71 11.63
C THR A 17 -2.86 6.58 10.75
N ARG A 18 -2.39 5.48 11.35
CA ARG A 18 -1.79 4.35 10.62
C ARG A 18 -2.79 3.66 9.68
N ASP A 19 -4.03 3.51 10.13
CA ASP A 19 -5.11 2.87 9.37
C ASP A 19 -5.89 3.85 8.50
N GLU A 20 -5.94 5.13 8.90
CA GLU A 20 -6.49 6.24 8.10
C GLU A 20 -5.41 7.29 7.81
N ARG A 21 -4.67 7.08 6.72
CA ARG A 21 -3.62 8.01 6.31
C ARG A 21 -4.18 9.39 5.99
N ARG A 22 -3.58 10.42 6.58
CA ARG A 22 -3.91 11.83 6.36
C ARG A 22 -2.63 12.65 6.32
N PRO A 23 -2.59 13.76 5.57
CA PRO A 23 -1.44 14.66 5.59
C PRO A 23 -1.30 15.29 6.98
N ILE A 24 -0.12 15.14 7.60
CA ILE A 24 0.19 15.73 8.91
C ILE A 24 1.19 16.86 8.69
N VAL A 25 0.89 18.05 9.21
CA VAL A 25 1.77 19.21 9.19
C VAL A 25 2.08 19.60 10.63
N LEU A 26 3.36 19.63 10.97
CA LEU A 26 3.83 20.08 12.27
C LEU A 26 4.40 21.49 12.16
N PHE A 27 3.84 22.42 12.95
CA PHE A 27 4.38 23.75 13.16
C PHE A 27 5.14 23.76 14.49
N THR A 28 6.39 24.22 14.47
CA THR A 28 7.20 24.34 15.67
C THR A 28 7.96 25.67 15.69
N ASP A 29 8.20 26.18 16.88
CA ASP A 29 9.12 27.30 17.13
C ASP A 29 10.55 26.82 17.41
N ASP A 30 10.74 25.50 17.49
CA ASP A 30 12.04 24.89 17.69
C ASP A 30 12.86 24.96 16.39
N ASN A 31 13.97 25.71 16.46
CA ASN A 31 14.93 25.84 15.36
C ASN A 31 15.82 24.60 15.22
N ASP A 32 15.71 23.62 16.12
CA ASP A 32 16.42 22.37 16.01
C ASP A 32 15.85 21.50 14.88
N THR A 33 16.58 21.48 13.77
CA THR A 33 16.25 20.67 12.59
C THR A 33 16.70 19.22 12.72
N THR A 34 17.38 18.85 13.81
CA THR A 34 17.87 17.49 14.06
C THR A 34 16.72 16.48 14.10
N HIS A 35 15.57 16.87 14.64
CA HIS A 35 14.37 16.03 14.76
C HIS A 35 13.43 16.08 13.56
N MET A 36 13.72 16.92 12.56
CA MET A 36 12.93 17.01 11.32
C MET A 36 12.91 15.66 10.60
N ARG A 37 14.06 14.97 10.54
CA ARG A 37 14.17 13.65 9.89
C ARG A 37 13.39 12.57 10.62
N ASP A 38 13.40 12.60 11.96
CA ASP A 38 12.65 11.65 12.77
C ASP A 38 11.14 11.86 12.64
N ALA A 39 10.69 13.12 12.61
CA ALA A 39 9.29 13.45 12.38
C ALA A 39 8.81 13.02 10.97
N ILE A 40 9.63 13.23 9.94
CA ILE A 40 9.33 12.76 8.58
C ILE A 40 9.33 11.22 8.54
N ALA A 41 10.28 10.56 9.21
CA ALA A 41 10.35 9.11 9.30
C ALA A 41 9.12 8.51 10.02
N ALA A 42 8.56 9.25 10.98
CA ALA A 42 7.31 8.90 11.63
C ALA A 42 6.09 9.12 10.69
N GLY A 43 6.20 9.86 9.59
CA GLY A 43 5.11 10.04 8.62
C GLY A 43 4.49 11.43 8.60
N VAL A 44 5.17 12.42 9.17
CA VAL A 44 4.81 13.84 9.01
C VAL A 44 5.08 14.29 7.57
N THR A 45 4.08 14.88 6.92
CA THR A 45 4.15 15.30 5.51
C THR A 45 4.87 16.64 5.33
N ALA A 46 4.81 17.53 6.32
CA ALA A 46 5.55 18.80 6.32
C ALA A 46 5.92 19.26 7.74
N TYR A 47 7.13 19.82 7.87
CA TYR A 47 7.68 20.38 9.12
C TYR A 47 7.97 21.86 8.89
N VAL A 48 7.33 22.75 9.65
CA VAL A 48 7.49 24.20 9.53
C VAL A 48 8.11 24.74 10.80
N VAL A 49 9.33 25.24 10.65
CA VAL A 49 10.05 26.01 11.66
C VAL A 49 9.77 27.50 11.45
N ALA A 50 9.64 28.25 12.55
CA ALA A 50 9.31 29.68 12.65
C ALA A 50 7.84 30.00 13.00
N GLY A 51 7.16 29.09 13.69
CA GLY A 51 5.89 29.39 14.35
C GLY A 51 4.68 29.48 13.44
N LEU A 52 3.52 29.60 14.10
CA LEU A 52 2.20 29.57 13.47
C LEU A 52 1.79 30.97 13.02
N ALA A 53 2.38 31.45 11.92
CA ALA A 53 1.86 32.63 11.25
C ALA A 53 0.63 32.23 10.42
N THR A 54 -0.55 32.76 10.77
CA THR A 54 -1.85 32.40 10.14
C THR A 54 -1.81 32.47 8.61
N GLU A 55 -1.08 33.45 8.07
CA GLU A 55 -0.87 33.66 6.63
C GLU A 55 -0.08 32.54 5.93
N ARG A 56 0.75 31.79 6.67
CA ARG A 56 1.57 30.68 6.14
C ARG A 56 0.91 29.31 6.27
N VAL A 57 -0.11 29.18 7.13
CA VAL A 57 -0.76 27.89 7.40
C VAL A 57 -1.39 27.33 6.12
N LYS A 58 -2.18 28.15 5.41
CA LYS A 58 -2.88 27.69 4.20
C LYS A 58 -1.93 27.24 3.07
N PRO A 59 -0.93 28.03 2.66
CA PRO A 59 0.03 27.58 1.63
C PRO A 59 0.78 26.29 2.00
N VAL A 60 1.15 26.12 3.27
CA VAL A 60 1.83 24.90 3.73
C VAL A 60 0.90 23.70 3.67
N LEU A 61 -0.35 23.85 4.11
CA LEU A 61 -1.35 22.78 4.02
C LEU A 61 -1.63 22.40 2.56
N ASP A 62 -1.76 23.38 1.66
CA ASP A 62 -1.98 23.13 0.23
C ASP A 62 -0.84 22.29 -0.37
N VAL A 63 0.42 22.63 -0.04
CA VAL A 63 1.60 21.86 -0.47
C VAL A 63 1.60 20.46 0.17
N ALA A 64 1.33 20.35 1.47
CA ALA A 64 1.29 19.07 2.16
C ALA A 64 0.22 18.13 1.57
N MET A 65 -0.96 18.66 1.29
CA MET A 65 -2.04 17.93 0.63
C MET A 65 -1.64 17.46 -0.78
N ALA A 66 -1.06 18.36 -1.59
CA ALA A 66 -0.61 18.01 -2.94
C ALA A 66 0.46 16.90 -2.90
N ARG A 67 1.45 17.00 -1.99
CA ARG A 67 2.48 15.96 -1.82
C ARG A 67 1.87 14.64 -1.37
N PHE A 68 0.96 14.67 -0.41
CA PHE A 68 0.27 13.47 0.07
C PHE A 68 -0.52 12.77 -1.04
N GLN A 69 -1.24 13.52 -1.88
CA GLN A 69 -1.99 12.95 -3.01
C GLN A 69 -1.07 12.26 -4.02
N VAL A 70 0.07 12.87 -4.34
CA VAL A 70 1.07 12.26 -5.24
C VAL A 70 1.64 10.98 -4.63
N GLU A 71 2.00 11.01 -3.35
CA GLU A 71 2.53 9.84 -2.66
C GLU A 71 1.50 8.69 -2.61
N GLU A 72 0.25 8.98 -2.24
CA GLU A 72 -0.81 7.98 -2.20
C GLU A 72 -1.09 7.39 -3.58
N LYS A 73 -1.04 8.20 -4.65
CA LYS A 73 -1.16 7.71 -6.02
C LYS A 73 -0.03 6.72 -6.37
N LEU A 74 1.22 7.09 -6.11
CA LEU A 74 2.38 6.22 -6.38
C LEU A 74 2.31 4.91 -5.57
N ARG A 75 1.86 4.99 -4.31
CA ARG A 75 1.69 3.81 -3.46
C ARG A 75 0.61 2.87 -4.00
N ARG A 76 -0.51 3.41 -4.49
CA ARG A 76 -1.56 2.61 -5.15
C ARG A 76 -1.06 1.95 -6.42
N GLU A 77 -0.39 2.70 -7.30
CA GLU A 77 0.20 2.16 -8.52
C GLU A 77 1.21 1.04 -8.23
N LEU A 78 2.03 1.20 -7.19
CA LEU A 78 2.96 0.17 -6.73
C LEU A 78 2.25 -1.06 -6.16
N ALA A 79 1.16 -0.87 -5.41
CA ALA A 79 0.35 -1.97 -4.90
C ALA A 79 -0.32 -2.75 -6.04
N ASP A 80 -0.90 -2.04 -7.01
CA ASP A 80 -1.54 -2.63 -8.19
C ASP A 80 -0.52 -3.41 -9.04
N ALA A 81 0.65 -2.83 -9.30
CA ALA A 81 1.72 -3.51 -10.04
C ALA A 81 2.21 -4.79 -9.32
N ARG A 82 2.35 -4.74 -7.99
CA ARG A 82 2.70 -5.91 -7.18
C ARG A 82 1.58 -6.97 -7.20
N SER A 83 0.32 -6.56 -7.17
CA SER A 83 -0.83 -7.45 -7.30
C SER A 83 -0.78 -8.17 -8.65
N GLN A 84 -0.64 -7.43 -9.76
CA GLN A 84 -0.58 -8.01 -11.11
C GLN A 84 0.55 -9.05 -11.26
N LEU A 85 1.73 -8.77 -10.71
CA LEU A 85 2.84 -9.72 -10.73
C LEU A 85 2.53 -11.00 -9.92
N THR A 86 1.88 -10.85 -8.77
CA THR A 86 1.49 -11.98 -7.92
C THR A 86 0.39 -12.81 -8.59
N GLU A 87 -0.63 -12.15 -9.12
CA GLU A 87 -1.73 -12.76 -9.88
C GLU A 87 -1.20 -13.59 -11.06
N ARG A 88 -0.24 -13.05 -11.82
CA ARG A 88 0.39 -13.79 -12.93
C ARG A 88 1.06 -15.07 -12.44
N LYS A 89 1.84 -15.02 -11.35
CA LYS A 89 2.50 -16.22 -10.78
C LYS A 89 1.49 -17.28 -10.35
N VAL A 90 0.40 -16.88 -9.73
CA VAL A 90 -0.66 -17.78 -9.27
C VAL A 90 -1.33 -18.46 -10.47
N VAL A 91 -1.65 -17.71 -11.53
CA VAL A 91 -2.23 -18.25 -12.77
C VAL A 91 -1.28 -19.25 -13.45
N GLU A 92 0.02 -18.93 -13.55
CA GLU A 92 1.02 -19.85 -14.11
C GLU A 92 1.12 -21.16 -13.31
N ARG A 93 1.12 -21.07 -11.97
CA ARG A 93 1.15 -22.25 -11.08
C ARG A 93 -0.11 -23.11 -11.27
N ALA A 94 -1.29 -22.49 -11.38
CA ALA A 94 -2.54 -23.20 -11.63
C ALA A 94 -2.59 -23.86 -13.03
N LYS A 95 -2.04 -23.20 -14.07
CA LYS A 95 -1.86 -23.82 -15.39
C LYS A 95 -0.97 -25.05 -15.32
N GLY A 96 0.23 -24.93 -14.74
CA GLY A 96 1.17 -26.05 -14.63
C GLY A 96 0.60 -27.26 -13.88
N LEU A 97 -0.25 -27.01 -12.90
CA LEU A 97 -1.00 -28.02 -12.20
C LEU A 97 -2.08 -28.70 -13.07
N LEU A 98 -2.86 -27.91 -13.81
CA LEU A 98 -3.85 -28.44 -14.77
C LEU A 98 -3.17 -29.30 -15.84
N MET A 99 -2.02 -28.85 -16.34
CA MET A 99 -1.20 -29.60 -17.29
C MET A 99 -0.76 -30.94 -16.69
N LYS A 100 -0.22 -30.95 -15.46
CA LYS A 100 0.24 -32.18 -14.79
C LYS A 100 -0.89 -33.17 -14.48
N ARG A 101 -2.04 -32.69 -13.99
CA ARG A 101 -3.15 -33.58 -13.57
C ARG A 101 -4.02 -34.07 -14.71
N HIS A 102 -4.22 -33.25 -15.74
CA HIS A 102 -5.13 -33.56 -16.83
C HIS A 102 -4.44 -33.80 -18.17
N GLY A 103 -3.10 -33.74 -18.21
CA GLY A 103 -2.33 -33.96 -19.44
C GLY A 103 -2.59 -32.91 -20.51
N LEU A 104 -2.99 -31.70 -20.11
CA LEU A 104 -3.34 -30.61 -21.02
C LEU A 104 -2.10 -29.87 -21.52
N SER A 105 -2.17 -29.33 -22.73
CA SER A 105 -1.25 -28.28 -23.18
C SER A 105 -1.47 -26.98 -22.40
N GLU A 106 -0.51 -26.06 -22.49
CA GLU A 106 -0.61 -24.76 -21.82
C GLU A 106 -1.85 -23.96 -22.26
N ASP A 107 -2.11 -23.94 -23.57
CA ASP A 107 -3.25 -23.23 -24.16
C ASP A 107 -4.59 -23.81 -23.68
N GLU A 108 -4.71 -25.13 -23.63
CA GLU A 108 -5.90 -25.82 -23.12
C GLU A 108 -6.10 -25.58 -21.62
N ALA A 109 -5.01 -25.60 -20.83
CA ALA A 109 -5.06 -25.30 -19.41
C ALA A 109 -5.53 -23.87 -19.16
N TYR A 110 -5.00 -22.90 -19.91
CA TYR A 110 -5.44 -21.50 -19.82
C TYR A 110 -6.90 -21.32 -20.25
N ALA A 111 -7.30 -21.90 -21.38
CA ALA A 111 -8.67 -21.83 -21.87
C ALA A 111 -9.66 -22.42 -20.86
N ARG A 112 -9.32 -23.55 -20.24
CA ARG A 112 -10.15 -24.20 -19.22
C ARG A 112 -10.24 -23.39 -17.93
N LEU A 113 -9.12 -22.82 -17.48
CA LEU A 113 -9.10 -21.95 -16.31
C LEU A 113 -9.95 -20.70 -16.55
N ARG A 114 -9.81 -20.06 -17.72
CA ARG A 114 -10.59 -18.88 -18.13
C ARG A 114 -12.07 -19.18 -18.22
N LYS A 115 -12.45 -20.29 -18.87
CA LYS A 115 -13.84 -20.72 -18.97
C LYS A 115 -14.46 -20.93 -17.59
N THR A 116 -13.77 -21.64 -16.72
CA THR A 116 -14.25 -21.91 -15.35
C THR A 116 -14.38 -20.62 -14.53
N ALA A 117 -13.48 -19.65 -14.73
CA ALA A 117 -13.55 -18.35 -14.05
C ALA A 117 -14.77 -17.55 -14.52
N MET A 118 -15.03 -17.53 -15.83
CA MET A 118 -16.22 -16.91 -16.42
C MET A 118 -17.52 -17.55 -15.94
N ASP A 119 -17.60 -18.89 -15.95
CA ASP A 119 -18.78 -19.64 -15.50
C ASP A 119 -19.11 -19.37 -14.02
N LYS A 120 -18.09 -19.07 -13.20
CA LYS A 120 -18.25 -18.75 -11.77
C LYS A 120 -18.33 -17.25 -11.46
N GLY A 121 -18.17 -16.37 -12.46
CA GLY A 121 -18.12 -14.92 -12.24
C GLY A 121 -16.94 -14.46 -11.37
N LEU A 122 -15.82 -15.20 -11.39
CA LEU A 122 -14.63 -14.91 -10.57
C LEU A 122 -13.50 -14.33 -11.43
N LYS A 123 -12.59 -13.57 -10.81
CA LYS A 123 -11.33 -13.21 -11.46
C LYS A 123 -10.50 -14.47 -11.67
N LEU A 124 -9.71 -14.48 -12.76
CA LEU A 124 -8.87 -15.62 -13.11
C LEU A 124 -7.88 -15.97 -12.00
N ALA A 125 -7.26 -14.96 -11.40
CA ALA A 125 -6.31 -15.13 -10.30
C ALA A 125 -6.97 -15.71 -9.03
N ASP A 126 -8.19 -15.27 -8.70
CA ASP A 126 -8.94 -15.79 -7.55
C ASP A 126 -9.28 -17.27 -7.73
N LEU A 127 -9.71 -17.66 -8.93
CA LEU A 127 -9.96 -19.07 -9.24
C LEU A 127 -8.66 -19.89 -9.16
N ALA A 128 -7.58 -19.37 -9.75
CA ALA A 128 -6.28 -20.02 -9.73
C ALA A 128 -5.78 -20.25 -8.29
N GLN A 129 -5.92 -19.25 -7.42
CA GLN A 129 -5.58 -19.35 -6.00
C GLN A 129 -6.43 -20.41 -5.30
N ARG A 130 -7.76 -20.38 -5.47
CA ARG A 130 -8.66 -21.38 -4.87
C ARG A 130 -8.34 -22.81 -5.30
N MET A 131 -7.95 -23.00 -6.56
CA MET A 131 -7.54 -24.32 -7.06
C MET A 131 -6.26 -24.79 -6.38
N ILE A 132 -5.29 -23.90 -6.21
CA ILE A 132 -4.03 -24.18 -5.51
C ILE A 132 -4.31 -24.53 -4.04
N ASP A 133 -5.10 -23.72 -3.33
CA ASP A 133 -5.40 -23.93 -1.92
C ASP A 133 -6.12 -25.26 -1.69
N ALA A 134 -7.07 -25.62 -2.56
CA ALA A 134 -7.79 -26.89 -2.49
C ALA A 134 -6.87 -28.11 -2.64
N LEU A 135 -5.75 -27.96 -3.34
CA LEU A 135 -4.75 -29.01 -3.51
C LEU A 135 -3.80 -29.11 -2.34
N ASP A 136 -3.36 -27.98 -1.83
CA ASP A 136 -2.51 -27.93 -0.64
C ASP A 136 -3.26 -28.48 0.60
N LEU A 137 -4.61 -28.47 0.61
CA LEU A 137 -5.45 -29.13 1.64
C LEU A 137 -5.70 -30.63 1.41
N LEU A 138 -5.50 -31.13 0.19
CA LEU A 138 -5.80 -32.54 -0.20
C LEU A 138 -4.52 -33.38 -0.41
N GLY A 139 -3.35 -32.79 -0.20
CA GLY A 139 -2.04 -33.46 -0.18
C GLY A 139 -1.48 -33.55 1.23
#